data_AF-A0A0B5BIS6-F1
#
_entry.id   AF-A0A0B5BIS6-F1
#
_cell.length_a   1.000
_cell.length_b   1.000
_cell.length_c   1.000
_cell.angle_alpha   90.00
_cell.angle_beta   90.00
_cell.angle_gamma   90.00
#
_symmetry.space_group_name_H-M   'P 1'
#
loop_
_entity.id
_entity.type
_entity.pdbx_description
1 polymer ?
#
loop_
_entity_poly.entity_id
_entity_poly.type
_entity_poly.pdbx_seq_one_letter_code
_entity_poly.pdbx_strand_id
1 'polypeptide(L)'
;MIYLTTDNHDQGVYFDLRKNEPRRRTGGVEHVIHGLLGNGIAEVPVTVRSWRDWMEIVVGTGELFNFVEERDIRRILGQVVREMELH
;
A
#
# COMPACT_ATOMS: atom_id res chain seq x y z
N MET A 1 -9.76 5.34 2.03
CA MET A 1 -8.68 6.34 2.07
C MET A 1 -8.08 6.34 3.48
N ILE A 2 -6.77 6.16 3.58
CA ILE A 2 -6.01 6.11 4.85
C ILE A 2 -5.04 7.27 4.84
N TYR A 3 -4.94 8.01 5.94
CA TYR A 3 -3.99 9.12 6.10
C TYR A 3 -2.93 8.75 7.13
N LEU A 4 -1.67 9.04 6.80
CA LEU A 4 -0.52 8.97 7.68
C LEU A 4 0.10 10.34 7.78
N THR A 5 0.43 10.78 8.98
CA THR A 5 1.22 11.98 9.21
C THR A 5 2.58 11.53 9.72
N THR A 6 3.66 12.02 9.10
CA THR A 6 5.01 11.78 9.63
C THR A 6 5.48 13.02 10.39
N ASP A 7 5.84 12.84 11.66
CA ASP A 7 6.29 13.93 12.53
C ASP A 7 7.60 14.58 12.01
N ASN A 8 8.37 13.85 11.20
CA ASN A 8 9.66 14.30 10.70
C ASN A 8 9.56 15.33 9.56
N HIS A 9 8.43 15.44 8.85
CA HIS A 9 8.31 16.31 7.68
C HIS A 9 7.07 17.20 7.67
N ASP A 10 6.20 17.14 8.69
CA ASP A 10 4.90 17.85 8.71
C ASP A 10 4.05 17.61 7.44
N GLN A 11 4.30 16.49 6.75
CA GLN A 11 3.61 16.11 5.53
C GLN A 11 2.72 14.90 5.78
N GLY A 12 1.45 15.06 5.40
CA GLY A 12 0.46 13.98 5.38
C GLY A 12 0.59 13.19 4.09
N VAL A 13 0.73 11.87 4.21
CA VAL A 13 0.67 10.93 3.10
C VAL A 13 -0.65 10.17 3.16
N TYR A 14 -1.35 10.04 2.04
CA TYR A 14 -2.57 9.26 1.94
C TYR A 14 -2.40 8.03 1.05
N PHE A 15 -3.25 7.05 1.32
CA PHE A 15 -3.41 5.84 0.55
C PHE A 15 -4.87 5.74 0.10
N ASP A 16 -5.09 5.78 -1.21
CA ASP A 16 -6.37 5.34 -1.79
C ASP A 16 -6.21 3.93 -2.32
N LEU A 17 -6.68 2.92 -1.56
CA LEU A 17 -6.59 1.51 -1.92
C LEU A 17 -7.96 1.00 -2.40
N ARG A 18 -7.95 0.26 -3.51
CA ARG A 18 -9.10 -0.43 -4.08
C ARG A 18 -8.82 -1.92 -4.15
N LYS A 19 -9.63 -2.71 -3.44
CA LYS A 19 -9.59 -4.18 -3.47
C LYS A 19 -10.17 -4.64 -4.81
N ASN A 20 -9.40 -5.38 -5.59
CA ASN A 20 -9.95 -6.09 -6.74
C ASN A 20 -10.54 -7.43 -6.31
N GLU A 21 -11.36 -8.02 -7.19
CA GLU A 21 -11.83 -9.38 -6.98
C GLU A 21 -10.63 -10.33 -6.80
N PRO A 22 -10.67 -11.21 -5.77
CA PRO A 22 -9.59 -12.16 -5.54
C PRO A 22 -9.41 -13.08 -6.73
N ARG A 23 -8.16 -13.30 -7.14
CA ARG A 23 -7.84 -14.19 -8.26
C ARG A 23 -7.50 -15.57 -7.73
N ARG A 24 -8.21 -16.60 -8.21
CA ARG A 24 -7.82 -17.99 -7.93
C ARG A 24 -6.61 -18.33 -8.78
N ARG A 25 -5.53 -18.74 -8.12
CA ARG A 25 -4.29 -19.18 -8.77
C ARG A 25 -3.92 -20.56 -8.23
N THR A 26 -3.09 -21.31 -8.96
CA THR A 26 -2.70 -22.66 -8.54
C THR A 26 -2.01 -22.61 -7.17
N GLY A 27 -2.65 -23.11 -6.12
CA GLY A 27 -2.13 -23.10 -4.74
C GLY A 27 -2.78 -22.10 -3.78
N GLY A 28 -3.77 -21.30 -4.20
CA GLY A 28 -4.45 -20.40 -3.27
C GLY A 28 -5.29 -19.29 -3.91
N VAL A 29 -5.68 -18.35 -3.05
CA VAL A 29 -6.35 -17.10 -3.44
C VAL A 29 -5.29 -15.99 -3.38
N GLU A 30 -5.11 -15.32 -4.51
CA GLU A 30 -4.26 -14.13 -4.62
C GLU A 30 -5.16 -12.90 -4.47
N HIS A 31 -4.86 -12.06 -3.48
CA HIS A 31 -5.51 -10.77 -3.31
C HIS A 31 -4.62 -9.70 -3.95
N VAL A 32 -5.18 -8.98 -4.92
CA VAL A 32 -4.50 -7.84 -5.55
C VAL A 32 -5.23 -6.57 -5.17
N ILE A 33 -4.50 -5.63 -4.60
CA ILE A 33 -4.99 -4.32 -4.19
C ILE A 33 -4.19 -3.28 -4.95
N HIS A 34 -4.87 -2.40 -5.66
CA HIS A 34 -4.23 -1.27 -6.32
C HIS A 34 -4.58 0.01 -5.60
N GLY A 35 -3.68 0.99 -5.67
CA GLY A 35 -3.96 2.28 -5.11
C GLY A 35 -2.98 3.36 -5.49
N LEU A 36 -3.16 4.50 -4.84
CA LEU A 36 -2.30 5.66 -4.96
C LEU A 36 -1.75 6.00 -3.58
N LEU A 37 -0.44 6.21 -3.52
CA LEU A 37 0.26 6.85 -2.42
C LEU A 37 0.47 8.31 -2.81
N GLY A 38 0.01 9.26 -2.00
CA GLY A 38 0.13 10.68 -2.32
C GLY A 38 0.46 11.53 -1.10
N ASN A 39 1.15 12.65 -1.27
CA ASN A 39 1.36 13.65 -0.21
C ASN A 39 0.68 15.00 -0.50
N GLY A 40 -0.26 15.02 -1.45
CA GLY A 40 -0.93 16.22 -1.94
C GLY A 40 -0.14 17.01 -3.00
N ILE A 41 1.12 16.64 -3.27
CA ILE A 41 1.97 17.25 -4.32
C ILE A 41 2.29 16.22 -5.41
N ALA A 42 2.72 15.03 -5.01
CA ALA A 42 3.01 13.92 -5.90
C ALA A 42 2.16 12.71 -5.54
N GLU A 43 1.85 11.88 -6.55
CA GLU A 43 1.19 10.59 -6.39
C GLU A 43 2.01 9.51 -7.09
N VAL A 44 2.15 8.34 -6.46
CA VAL A 44 2.72 7.14 -7.08
C VAL A 44 1.75 5.96 -6.98
N PRO A 45 1.66 5.12 -8.02
CA PRO A 45 0.85 3.93 -7.96
C PRO A 45 1.44 2.93 -6.97
N VAL A 46 0.56 2.26 -6.21
CA VAL A 46 0.90 1.15 -5.32
C VAL A 46 0.12 -0.07 -5.76
N THR A 47 0.81 -1.21 -5.83
CA THR A 47 0.18 -2.52 -6.00
C THR A 47 0.64 -3.41 -4.86
N VAL A 48 -0.32 -3.94 -4.10
CA VAL A 48 -0.08 -4.94 -3.08
C VAL A 48 -0.64 -6.27 -3.57
N ARG A 49 0.18 -7.30 -3.51
CA ARG A 49 -0.21 -8.69 -3.74
C ARG A 49 -0.02 -9.46 -2.45
N SER A 50 -1.07 -10.16 -2.02
CA SER A 50 -1.05 -10.97 -0.81
C SER A 50 -1.48 -12.40 -1.13
N TRP A 51 -0.81 -13.35 -0.49
CA TRP A 51 -1.08 -14.78 -0.61
C TRP A 51 -0.66 -15.51 0.66
N ARG A 52 -1.60 -16.13 1.39
CA ARG A 52 -1.40 -16.92 2.63
C ARG A 52 -0.38 -16.32 3.62
N ASP A 53 0.92 -16.55 3.39
CA ASP A 53 2.03 -16.13 4.26
C ASP A 53 3.00 -15.15 3.58
N TRP A 54 2.73 -14.74 2.34
CA TRP A 54 3.55 -13.85 1.54
C TRP A 54 2.81 -12.56 1.20
N MET A 55 3.55 -11.45 1.23
CA MET A 55 3.08 -10.17 0.75
C MET A 55 4.17 -9.49 -0.09
N GLU A 56 3.79 -9.10 -1.30
CA GLU A 56 4.60 -8.29 -2.19
C GLU A 56 3.98 -6.90 -2.30
N ILE A 57 4.77 -5.86 -2.02
CA ILE A 57 4.38 -4.47 -2.20
C ILE A 57 5.28 -3.88 -3.29
N VAL A 58 4.66 -3.42 -4.37
CA VAL A 58 5.29 -2.72 -5.47
C VAL A 58 4.83 -1.28 -5.43
N VAL A 59 5.76 -0.36 -5.22
CA VAL A 59 5.52 1.08 -5.29
C VAL A 59 6.14 1.61 -6.56
N GLY A 60 5.40 2.44 -7.29
CA GLY A 60 5.90 3.11 -8.48
C GLY A 60 7.06 4.06 -8.16
N THR A 61 7.85 4.37 -9.18
CA THR A 61 8.93 5.36 -9.08
C THR A 61 8.37 6.77 -8.98
N GLY A 62 8.83 7.57 -8.03
CA GLY A 62 8.49 9.00 -7.91
C GLY A 62 9.13 9.66 -6.68
N GLU A 63 9.02 10.99 -6.58
CA GLU A 63 9.70 11.82 -5.56
C GLU A 63 9.13 11.72 -4.14
N LEU A 64 8.15 10.83 -3.93
CA LEU A 64 7.48 10.63 -2.63
C LEU A 64 8.43 10.10 -1.54
N PHE A 65 9.47 9.36 -1.93
CA PHE A 65 10.45 8.79 -0.99
C PHE A 65 11.41 9.83 -0.37
N ASN A 66 11.33 11.10 -0.77
CA ASN A 66 12.09 12.15 -0.10
C ASN A 66 11.51 12.53 1.28
N PHE A 67 10.26 12.12 1.58
CA PHE A 67 9.53 12.57 2.77
C PHE A 67 9.09 11.44 3.71
N VAL A 68 9.09 10.18 3.23
CA VAL A 68 8.72 9.00 4.02
C VAL A 68 9.63 7.82 3.66
N GLU A 69 10.13 7.13 4.69
CA GLU A 69 10.91 5.91 4.48
C GLU A 69 10.04 4.81 3.87
N GLU A 70 10.54 4.17 2.81
CA GLU A 70 9.85 3.05 2.15
C GLU A 70 9.49 1.92 3.15
N ARG A 71 10.34 1.72 4.17
CA ARG A 71 10.11 0.73 5.23
C ARG A 71 8.80 0.99 5.99
N ASP A 72 8.51 2.24 6.33
CA ASP A 72 7.29 2.59 7.06
C ASP A 72 6.05 2.44 6.18
N ILE A 73 6.15 2.84 4.91
CA ILE A 73 5.10 2.61 3.90
C ILE A 73 4.78 1.12 3.80
N ARG A 74 5.80 0.26 3.64
CA ARG A 74 5.61 -1.19 3.55
C ARG A 74 4.99 -1.80 4.80
N ARG A 75 5.43 -1.36 5.98
CA ARG A 75 4.90 -1.84 7.27
C ARG A 75 3.40 -1.52 7.39
N ILE A 76 3.02 -0.27 7.13
CA ILE A 76 1.65 0.19 7.32
C ILE A 76 0.71 -0.40 6.27
N LEU A 77 1.12 -0.39 4.99
CA LEU A 77 0.37 -1.09 3.94
C LEU A 77 0.14 -2.56 4.28
N GLY A 78 1.13 -3.22 4.86
CA GLY A 78 0.98 -4.61 5.28
C GLY A 78 -0.04 -4.82 6.39
N GLN A 79 -0.12 -3.90 7.35
CA GLN A 79 -1.15 -3.96 8.39
C GLN A 79 -2.55 -3.76 7.79
N VAL A 80 -2.69 -2.72 6.96
CA VAL A 80 -3.96 -2.39 6.30
C VAL A 80 -4.46 -3.54 5.44
N VAL A 81 -3.60 -4.14 4.62
CA VAL A 81 -4.02 -5.24 3.73
C VAL A 81 -4.46 -6.45 4.52
N ARG A 82 -3.78 -6.78 5.64
CA ARG A 82 -4.22 -7.86 6.53
C ARG A 82 -5.60 -7.57 7.14
N GLU A 83 -5.85 -6.34 7.56
CA GLU A 83 -7.18 -5.93 8.05
C GLU A 83 -8.24 -6.03 6.95
N MET A 84 -7.91 -5.64 5.71
CA MET A 84 -8.79 -5.75 4.55
C MET A 84 -9.03 -7.20 4.07
N GLU A 85 -8.20 -8.16 4.46
CA GLU A 85 -8.40 -9.59 4.18
C GLU A 85 -9.26 -10.28 5.26
N LEU A 86 -9.24 -9.75 6.50
CA LEU A 86 -10.06 -10.24 7.61
C LEU A 86 -11.52 -9.76 7.54
N HIS A 87 -11.85 -8.86 6.61
CA HIS A 87 -13.16 -8.26 6.38
C HIS A 87 -13.62 -8.40 4.92
#